data_AF-A0A942SF63-F1
#
_entry.id   AF-A0A942SF63-F1
#
_cell.length_a   1.000
_cell.length_b   1.000
_cell.length_c   1.000
_cell.angle_alpha   90.00
_cell.angle_beta   90.00
_cell.angle_gamma   90.00
#
_symmetry.space_group_name_H-M   'P 1'
#
loop_
_entity.id
_entity.type
_entity.pdbx_description
1 polymer ?
#
loop_
_entity_poly.entity_id
_entity_poly.type
_entity_poly.pdbx_seq_one_letter_code
_entity_poly.pdbx_strand_id
1 'polypeptide(L)'
;MNIWNRDSLSYHDMQRIMQRLVETVEIFSGFTQAELVDLLGCAEKCTFEAGKNILSEGSTGNFMYIIIDGAVEIRKKLAGGGHKTLCQLRAGNCFGEMSLVDNDVRSASVKAVEKCLLLRIGEGDFWKNPTMSAKLYRNISRLLSHRLRDTNAMISFAYLEPSEDSCPEFDPAITQRKYLKS
;
A
#
# COMPACT_ATOMS: atom_id res chain seq x y z
N MET A 1 5.55 19.87 14.82
CA MET A 1 4.37 19.86 15.70
C MET A 1 3.16 19.65 14.79
N ASN A 2 2.75 18.40 14.55
CA ASN A 2 1.64 18.12 13.64
C ASN A 2 0.33 18.28 14.41
N ILE A 3 -0.48 19.23 13.95
CA ILE A 3 -1.80 19.55 14.51
C ILE A 3 -2.76 18.49 13.97
N TRP A 4 -3.03 17.45 14.76
CA TRP A 4 -4.04 16.44 14.46
C TRP A 4 -5.38 16.94 15.01
N ASN A 5 -6.37 17.15 14.15
CA ASN A 5 -7.73 17.50 14.59
C ASN A 5 -8.50 16.20 14.82
N ARG A 6 -8.76 15.87 16.10
CA ARG A 6 -9.55 14.71 16.51
C ARG A 6 -11.03 15.07 16.44
N ASP A 7 -11.58 15.12 15.23
CA ASP A 7 -13.00 15.37 15.03
C ASP A 7 -13.78 14.06 15.26
N SER A 8 -14.74 14.07 16.20
CA SER A 8 -15.71 12.99 16.35
C SER A 8 -16.48 12.79 15.06
N LEU A 9 -16.67 11.53 14.63
CA LEU A 9 -17.45 11.18 13.45
C LEU A 9 -18.92 11.59 13.66
N SER A 10 -19.42 12.51 12.83
CA SER A 10 -20.85 12.82 12.78
C SER A 10 -21.65 11.61 12.27
N TYR A 11 -22.94 11.51 12.62
CA TYR A 11 -23.82 10.47 12.09
C TYR A 11 -23.85 10.45 10.55
N HIS A 12 -23.89 11.63 9.93
CA HIS A 12 -23.84 11.76 8.47
C HIS A 12 -22.48 11.32 7.89
N ASP A 13 -21.38 11.61 8.59
CA ASP A 13 -20.05 11.13 8.20
C ASP A 13 -20.01 9.59 8.25
N MET A 14 -20.56 9.00 9.32
CA MET A 14 -20.61 7.53 9.49
C MET A 14 -21.38 6.85 8.35
N GLN A 15 -22.55 7.37 7.96
CA GLN A 15 -23.32 6.77 6.85
C GLN A 15 -22.54 6.81 5.53
N ARG A 16 -21.99 7.98 5.17
CA ARG A 16 -21.21 8.14 3.94
C ARG A 16 -19.95 7.28 3.92
N ILE A 17 -19.23 7.22 5.05
CA ILE A 17 -18.02 6.41 5.19
C ILE A 17 -18.39 4.93 5.10
N MET A 18 -19.43 4.48 5.81
CA MET A 18 -19.83 3.08 5.81
C MET A 18 -20.20 2.60 4.41
N GLN A 19 -20.92 3.42 3.64
CA GLN A 19 -21.21 3.11 2.24
C GLN A 19 -19.92 2.94 1.43
N ARG A 20 -18.96 3.87 1.55
CA ARG A 20 -17.67 3.77 0.84
C ARG A 20 -16.86 2.55 1.26
N LEU A 21 -16.85 2.19 2.54
CA LEU A 21 -16.14 1.01 3.03
C LEU A 21 -16.67 -0.28 2.39
N VAL A 22 -18.00 -0.42 2.30
CA VAL A 22 -18.64 -1.59 1.70
C VAL A 22 -18.38 -1.67 0.19
N GLU A 23 -18.45 -0.53 -0.51
CA GLU A 23 -18.39 -0.49 -1.98
C GLU A 23 -16.96 -0.55 -2.54
N THR A 24 -15.97 0.00 -1.83
CA THR A 24 -14.67 0.33 -2.45
C THR A 24 -13.45 -0.27 -1.75
N VAL A 25 -13.56 -0.73 -0.50
CA VAL A 25 -12.40 -1.10 0.32
C VAL A 25 -12.26 -2.61 0.42
N GLU A 26 -11.41 -3.18 -0.41
CA GLU A 26 -11.20 -4.64 -0.50
C GLU A 26 -10.77 -5.28 0.84
N ILE A 27 -10.01 -4.55 1.67
CA ILE A 27 -9.54 -5.07 2.96
C ILE A 27 -10.67 -5.38 3.95
N PHE A 28 -11.88 -4.86 3.71
CA PHE A 28 -13.09 -5.13 4.50
C PHE A 28 -14.07 -6.09 3.84
N SER A 29 -13.65 -6.78 2.77
CA SER A 29 -14.45 -7.83 2.15
C SER A 29 -14.81 -8.92 3.19
N GLY A 30 -16.11 -9.26 3.28
CA GLY A 30 -16.63 -10.24 4.23
C GLY A 30 -16.87 -9.72 5.67
N PHE A 31 -16.73 -8.42 5.90
CA PHE A 31 -17.20 -7.79 7.13
C PHE A 31 -18.72 -7.57 7.06
N THR A 32 -19.40 -7.90 8.15
CA THR A 32 -20.81 -7.58 8.35
C THR A 32 -20.97 -6.10 8.68
N GLN A 33 -22.19 -5.58 8.54
CA GLN A 33 -22.45 -4.19 8.89
C GLN A 33 -22.18 -3.88 10.37
N ALA A 34 -22.47 -4.81 11.28
CA ALA A 34 -22.14 -4.67 12.70
C ALA A 34 -20.62 -4.58 12.93
N GLU A 35 -19.83 -5.42 12.28
CA GLU A 35 -18.37 -5.38 12.37
C GLU A 35 -17.79 -4.08 11.79
N LEU A 36 -18.38 -3.53 10.72
CA LEU A 36 -17.99 -2.23 10.19
C LEU A 36 -18.33 -1.08 11.12
N VAL A 37 -19.47 -1.15 11.81
CA VAL A 37 -19.83 -0.16 12.85
C VAL A 37 -18.84 -0.22 14.01
N ASP A 38 -18.50 -1.42 14.49
CA ASP A 38 -17.51 -1.61 15.55
C ASP A 38 -16.14 -1.06 15.13
N LEU A 39 -15.72 -1.35 13.90
CA LEU A 39 -14.49 -0.82 13.33
C LEU A 39 -14.49 0.71 13.27
N LEU A 40 -15.61 1.32 12.85
CA LEU A 40 -15.75 2.78 12.81
C LEU A 40 -15.73 3.42 14.21
N GLY A 41 -16.27 2.73 15.22
CA GLY A 41 -16.19 3.16 16.61
C GLY A 41 -14.75 3.21 17.15
N CYS A 42 -13.85 2.44 16.55
CA CYS A 42 -12.44 2.35 16.91
C CYS A 42 -11.51 3.15 15.97
N ALA A 43 -12.02 3.61 14.82
CA ALA A 43 -11.23 4.33 13.83
C ALA A 43 -11.21 5.84 14.11
N GLU A 44 -10.10 6.49 13.77
CA GLU A 44 -9.98 7.95 13.88
C GLU A 44 -10.09 8.61 12.51
N LYS A 45 -11.01 9.57 12.37
CA LYS A 45 -11.10 10.41 11.17
C LYS A 45 -9.90 11.36 11.10
N CYS A 46 -9.16 11.33 10.00
CA CYS A 46 -8.00 12.18 9.76
C CYS A 46 -8.16 12.94 8.44
N THR A 47 -7.90 14.25 8.44
CA THR A 47 -7.89 15.06 7.20
C THR A 47 -6.50 15.62 6.95
N PHE A 48 -6.02 15.52 5.71
CA PHE A 48 -4.75 16.09 5.29
C PHE A 48 -4.93 16.97 4.07
N GLU A 49 -4.34 18.17 4.12
CA GLU A 49 -4.31 19.06 2.96
C GLU A 49 -3.27 18.58 1.92
N ALA A 50 -3.46 18.99 0.68
CA ALA A 50 -2.55 18.67 -0.42
C ALA A 50 -1.10 19.03 -0.06
N GLY A 51 -0.18 18.15 -0.42
CA GLY A 51 1.25 18.32 -0.19
C GLY A 51 1.73 17.98 1.23
N LYS A 52 0.85 17.66 2.18
CA LYS A 52 1.24 17.26 3.54
C LYS A 52 1.80 15.84 3.58
N ASN A 53 2.89 15.67 4.34
CA ASN A 53 3.45 14.35 4.62
C ASN A 53 2.61 13.66 5.71
N ILE A 54 2.17 12.43 5.42
CA ILE A 54 1.26 11.64 6.26
C ILE A 54 2.07 10.59 7.05
N LEU A 55 2.97 9.89 6.36
CA LEU A 55 3.90 8.92 6.94
C LEU A 55 5.32 9.19 6.43
N SER A 56 6.31 8.89 7.26
CA SER A 56 7.73 9.00 6.89
C SER A 56 8.37 7.62 6.85
N GLU A 57 9.13 7.33 5.80
CA GLU A 57 9.97 6.14 5.71
C GLU A 57 10.89 6.03 6.94
N GLY A 58 11.04 4.81 7.48
CA GLY A 58 11.86 4.53 8.66
C GLY A 58 11.24 4.94 10.00
N SER A 59 10.11 5.64 10.00
CA SER A 59 9.37 5.92 11.25
C SER A 59 8.70 4.66 11.79
N THR A 60 8.51 4.58 13.10
CA THR A 60 7.73 3.50 13.73
C THR A 60 6.24 3.83 13.69
N GLY A 61 5.38 2.81 13.73
CA GLY A 61 3.94 3.03 13.92
C GLY A 61 3.09 1.80 13.64
N ASN A 62 2.24 1.47 14.62
CA ASN A 62 1.39 0.28 14.59
C ASN A 62 -0.04 0.69 14.24
N PHE A 63 -0.19 1.33 13.08
CA PHE A 63 -1.47 1.78 12.56
C PHE A 63 -1.41 1.90 11.05
N MET A 64 -2.56 1.78 10.39
CA MET A 64 -2.70 1.98 8.96
C MET A 64 -3.73 3.07 8.66
N TYR A 65 -3.78 3.50 7.40
CA TYR A 65 -4.83 4.39 6.92
C TYR A 65 -5.62 3.74 5.78
N ILE A 66 -6.93 3.97 5.77
CA ILE A 66 -7.79 3.78 4.61
C ILE A 66 -8.11 5.14 4.00
N ILE A 67 -8.02 5.23 2.68
CA ILE A 67 -8.38 6.42 1.93
C ILE A 67 -9.88 6.38 1.70
N ILE A 68 -10.60 7.28 2.36
CA ILE A 68 -12.03 7.47 2.12
C ILE A 68 -12.23 8.38 0.93
N ASP A 69 -11.48 9.48 0.86
CA ASP A 69 -11.53 10.48 -0.21
C ASP A 69 -10.15 11.06 -0.47
N GLY A 70 -9.90 11.46 -1.71
CA GLY A 70 -8.62 12.04 -2.14
C GLY A 70 -7.62 11.03 -2.70
N ALA A 71 -6.36 11.46 -2.78
CA ALA A 71 -5.27 10.70 -3.35
C ALA A 71 -3.93 11.00 -2.65
N VAL A 72 -3.12 9.96 -2.51
CA VAL A 72 -1.79 10.02 -1.92
C VAL A 72 -0.78 9.41 -2.88
N GLU A 73 0.48 9.74 -2.69
CA GLU A 73 1.57 9.07 -3.37
C GLU A 73 2.54 8.42 -2.37
N ILE A 74 2.94 7.21 -2.69
CA ILE A 74 3.93 6.43 -1.96
C ILE A 74 5.30 6.74 -2.54
N ARG A 75 6.25 7.15 -1.70
CA ARG A 75 7.57 7.61 -2.13
C ARG A 75 8.69 6.93 -1.36
N LYS A 76 9.75 6.53 -2.06
CA LYS A 76 11.00 6.01 -1.48
C LYS A 76 12.09 7.07 -1.54
N LYS A 77 12.88 7.17 -0.48
CA LYS A 77 14.10 7.99 -0.47
C LYS A 77 15.15 7.39 -1.41
N LEU A 78 15.81 8.23 -2.21
CA LEU A 78 16.91 7.81 -3.08
C LEU A 78 18.27 8.02 -2.40
N ALA A 79 19.26 7.19 -2.75
CA ALA A 79 20.60 7.25 -2.16
C ALA A 79 21.31 8.61 -2.39
N GLY A 80 21.05 9.27 -3.52
CA GLY A 80 21.58 10.61 -3.85
C GLY A 80 20.79 11.78 -3.26
N GLY A 81 19.80 11.51 -2.39
CA GLY A 81 18.85 12.50 -1.92
C GLY A 81 17.61 12.61 -2.80
N GLY A 82 16.56 13.28 -2.29
CA GLY A 82 15.26 13.34 -2.95
C GLY A 82 14.42 12.08 -2.75
N HIS A 83 13.32 12.00 -3.51
CA HIS A 83 12.34 10.92 -3.41
C HIS A 83 11.88 10.47 -4.80
N LYS A 84 11.67 9.16 -4.98
CA LYS A 84 11.00 8.58 -6.15
C LYS A 84 9.60 8.14 -5.77
N THR A 85 8.60 8.58 -6.53
CA THR A 85 7.22 8.10 -6.40
C THR A 85 7.14 6.67 -6.95
N LEU A 86 6.68 5.74 -6.12
CA LEU A 86 6.51 4.33 -6.48
C LEU A 86 5.14 4.09 -7.10
N CYS A 87 4.10 4.64 -6.49
CA CYS A 87 2.72 4.55 -6.97
C CYS A 87 1.87 5.67 -6.36
N GLN A 88 0.67 5.84 -6.92
CA GLN A 88 -0.39 6.66 -6.35
C GLN A 88 -1.54 5.77 -5.90
N LEU A 89 -2.13 6.08 -4.76
CA LEU A 89 -3.29 5.38 -4.21
C LEU A 89 -4.44 6.37 -4.06
N ARG A 90 -5.67 5.90 -4.30
CA ARG A 90 -6.89 6.71 -4.22
C ARG A 90 -7.89 6.10 -3.23
N ALA A 91 -9.05 6.74 -3.09
CA ALA A 91 -10.18 6.22 -2.33
C ALA A 91 -10.43 4.72 -2.61
N GLY A 92 -10.67 3.95 -1.54
CA GLY A 92 -10.79 2.48 -1.61
C GLY A 92 -9.49 1.74 -1.27
N ASN A 93 -8.33 2.38 -1.42
CA ASN A 93 -7.05 1.79 -1.05
C ASN A 93 -6.67 2.06 0.42
N CYS A 94 -5.70 1.29 0.90
CA CYS A 94 -5.05 1.50 2.19
C CYS A 94 -3.52 1.56 2.05
N PHE A 95 -2.88 2.16 3.06
CA PHE A 95 -1.43 2.23 3.20
C PHE A 95 -0.98 2.19 4.67
N GLY A 96 0.28 1.82 4.90
CA GLY A 96 0.83 1.67 6.24
C GLY A 96 0.43 0.34 6.92
N GLU A 97 -0.13 -0.58 6.16
CA GLU A 97 -0.51 -1.92 6.60
C GLU A 97 0.69 -2.81 6.90
N MET A 98 1.82 -2.63 6.20
CA MET A 98 3.00 -3.49 6.36
C MET A 98 3.52 -3.45 7.80
N SER A 99 3.79 -2.25 8.34
CA SER A 99 4.27 -2.10 9.72
C SER A 99 3.25 -2.52 10.78
N LEU A 100 1.96 -2.57 10.43
CA LEU A 100 0.92 -3.12 11.32
C LEU A 100 0.93 -4.67 11.33
N VAL A 101 1.44 -5.30 10.26
CA VAL A 101 1.50 -6.75 10.11
C VAL A 101 2.81 -7.33 10.63
N ASP A 102 3.95 -6.72 10.28
CA ASP A 102 5.28 -7.23 10.59
C ASP A 102 5.94 -6.57 11.81
N ASN A 103 5.31 -5.52 12.38
CA ASN A 103 5.85 -4.71 13.48
C ASN A 103 7.23 -4.09 13.17
N ASP A 104 7.52 -3.81 11.89
CA ASP A 104 8.74 -3.13 11.46
C ASP A 104 8.49 -1.62 11.21
N VAL A 105 9.55 -0.89 10.86
CA VAL A 105 9.46 0.52 10.48
C VAL A 105 8.70 0.72 9.17
N ARG A 106 8.18 1.92 8.92
CA ARG A 106 7.50 2.25 7.65
C ARG A 106 8.45 2.02 6.48
N SER A 107 8.02 1.19 5.54
CA SER A 107 8.79 0.85 4.33
C SER A 107 8.95 2.03 3.35
N ALA A 108 8.05 3.02 3.38
CA ALA A 108 8.06 4.17 2.49
C ALA A 108 7.39 5.40 3.14
N SER A 109 7.62 6.57 2.54
CA SER A 109 6.93 7.81 2.90
C SER A 109 5.62 7.93 2.14
N VAL A 110 4.64 8.62 2.71
CA VAL A 110 3.33 8.86 2.08
C VAL A 110 2.99 10.34 2.16
N LYS A 111 2.65 10.96 1.03
CA LYS A 111 2.28 12.37 0.97
C LYS A 111 0.97 12.56 0.23
N ALA A 112 0.12 13.42 0.76
CA ALA A 112 -1.13 13.83 0.13
C ALA A 112 -0.85 14.53 -1.22
N VAL A 113 -1.51 14.07 -2.28
CA VAL A 113 -1.49 14.73 -3.60
C VAL A 113 -2.59 15.78 -3.69
N GLU A 114 -3.75 15.47 -3.10
CA GLU A 114 -4.89 16.37 -2.94
C GLU A 114 -5.40 16.31 -1.49
N LYS A 115 -6.46 17.07 -1.17
CA LYS A 115 -7.09 16.98 0.15
C LYS A 115 -7.60 15.55 0.39
N CYS A 116 -7.13 14.93 1.46
CA CYS A 116 -7.44 13.54 1.80
C CYS A 116 -8.32 13.46 3.04
N LEU A 117 -9.36 12.63 2.97
CA LEU A 117 -10.10 12.13 4.13
C LEU A 117 -9.70 10.68 4.35
N LEU A 118 -9.16 10.39 5.53
CA LEU A 118 -8.63 9.08 5.89
C LEU A 118 -9.30 8.54 7.15
N LEU A 119 -9.38 7.22 7.26
CA LEU A 119 -9.59 6.54 8.53
C LEU A 119 -8.28 5.95 9.01
N ARG A 120 -7.84 6.34 10.20
CA ARG A 120 -6.71 5.73 10.89
C ARG A 120 -7.20 4.59 11.75
N ILE A 121 -6.59 3.43 11.59
CA ILE A 121 -6.87 2.24 12.41
C ILE A 121 -5.57 1.81 13.07
N GLY A 122 -5.55 1.84 14.40
CA GLY A 122 -4.42 1.40 15.21
C GLY A 122 -4.55 -0.07 15.61
N GLU A 123 -3.41 -0.59 16.06
CA GLU A 123 -3.30 -1.89 16.71
C GLU A 123 -4.35 -2.01 17.83
N GLY A 124 -4.20 -1.22 18.91
CA GLY A 124 -4.88 -1.45 20.20
C GLY A 124 -6.40 -1.60 20.23
N ASP A 125 -7.14 -1.05 19.25
CA ASP A 125 -8.59 -1.17 19.24
C ASP A 125 -9.11 -2.33 18.37
N PHE A 126 -8.36 -2.70 17.33
CA PHE A 126 -8.76 -3.78 16.43
C PHE A 126 -8.56 -5.17 17.04
N TRP A 127 -7.51 -5.35 17.84
CA TRP A 127 -7.21 -6.64 18.49
C TRP A 127 -8.17 -7.06 19.58
N LYS A 128 -9.00 -6.13 20.08
CA LYS A 128 -10.03 -6.45 21.06
C LYS A 128 -11.10 -7.39 20.48
N ASN A 129 -11.22 -7.47 19.16
CA ASN A 129 -12.10 -8.41 18.47
C ASN A 129 -11.27 -9.38 17.58
N PRO A 130 -10.98 -10.60 18.08
CA PRO A 130 -10.16 -11.58 17.36
C PRO A 130 -10.74 -12.00 16.00
N THR A 131 -12.07 -12.04 15.88
CA THR A 131 -12.75 -12.43 14.63
C THR A 131 -12.53 -11.37 13.55
N MET A 132 -12.70 -10.09 13.90
CA MET A 132 -12.41 -8.99 12.98
C MET A 132 -10.92 -8.95 12.63
N SER A 133 -10.06 -9.13 13.63
CA SER A 133 -8.60 -9.26 13.47
C SER A 133 -8.24 -10.28 12.40
N ALA A 134 -8.75 -11.51 12.53
CA ALA A 134 -8.48 -12.58 11.57
C ALA A 134 -8.95 -12.24 10.14
N LYS A 135 -10.14 -11.62 9.99
CA LYS A 135 -10.66 -11.20 8.68
C LYS A 135 -9.76 -10.15 8.02
N LEU A 136 -9.36 -9.11 8.76
CA LEU A 136 -8.49 -8.07 8.24
C LEU A 136 -7.13 -8.63 7.84
N TYR A 137 -6.48 -9.41 8.71
CA TYR A 137 -5.18 -10.01 8.41
C TYR A 137 -5.24 -10.90 7.18
N ARG A 138 -6.32 -11.69 7.03
CA ARG A 138 -6.55 -12.48 5.82
C ARG A 138 -6.66 -11.59 4.57
N ASN A 139 -7.38 -10.48 4.66
CA ASN A 139 -7.59 -9.60 3.52
C ASN A 139 -6.34 -8.77 3.18
N ILE A 140 -5.58 -8.30 4.19
CA ILE A 140 -4.26 -7.67 3.98
C ILE A 140 -3.29 -8.68 3.34
N SER A 141 -3.27 -9.93 3.80
CA SER A 141 -2.42 -10.98 3.21
C SER A 141 -2.74 -11.20 1.73
N ARG A 142 -4.02 -11.19 1.35
CA ARG A 142 -4.45 -11.26 -0.05
C ARG A 142 -4.01 -10.04 -0.85
N LEU A 143 -4.22 -8.84 -0.31
CA LEU A 143 -3.83 -7.57 -0.93
C LEU A 143 -2.32 -7.54 -1.21
N LEU A 144 -1.50 -7.86 -0.21
CA LEU A 144 -0.05 -7.89 -0.35
C LEU A 144 0.40 -8.97 -1.34
N SER A 145 -0.24 -10.14 -1.34
CA SER A 145 0.02 -11.20 -2.32
C SER A 145 -0.32 -10.75 -3.75
N HIS A 146 -1.40 -9.99 -3.94
CA HIS A 146 -1.76 -9.44 -5.25
C HIS A 146 -0.74 -8.40 -5.71
N ARG A 147 -0.44 -7.42 -4.86
CA ARG A 147 0.57 -6.37 -5.14
C ARG A 147 1.94 -6.95 -5.46
N LEU A 148 2.34 -8.02 -4.77
CA LEU A 148 3.61 -8.72 -5.04
C LEU A 148 3.60 -9.37 -6.43
N ARG A 149 2.52 -10.04 -6.82
CA ARG A 149 2.38 -10.61 -8.17
C ARG A 149 2.43 -9.54 -9.25
N ASP A 150 1.72 -8.43 -9.06
CA ASP A 150 1.72 -7.31 -10.01
C ASP A 150 3.13 -6.70 -10.14
N THR A 151 3.79 -6.46 -9.00
CA THR A 151 5.14 -5.90 -8.97
C THR A 151 6.15 -6.86 -9.61
N ASN A 152 6.08 -8.16 -9.31
CA ASN A 152 6.96 -9.15 -9.92
C ASN A 152 6.74 -9.28 -11.43
N ALA A 153 5.49 -9.21 -11.89
CA ALA A 153 5.17 -9.17 -13.31
C ALA A 153 5.81 -7.95 -13.98
N MET A 154 5.63 -6.75 -13.42
CA MET A 154 6.24 -5.52 -13.95
C MET A 154 7.77 -5.58 -13.99
N ILE A 155 8.40 -6.13 -12.96
CA ILE A 155 9.85 -6.33 -12.91
C ILE A 155 10.30 -7.31 -14.01
N SER A 156 9.57 -8.41 -14.22
CA SER A 156 9.91 -9.39 -15.25
C SER A 156 9.83 -8.81 -16.66
N PHE A 157 8.87 -7.91 -16.94
CA PHE A 157 8.78 -7.20 -18.21
C PHE A 157 9.86 -6.14 -18.36
N ALA A 158 10.22 -5.43 -17.29
CA ALA A 158 11.30 -4.42 -17.32
C ALA A 158 12.70 -5.03 -17.54
N TYR A 159 12.90 -6.30 -17.20
CA TYR A 159 14.13 -7.05 -17.52
C TYR A 159 14.09 -7.75 -18.89
N LEU A 160 12.98 -7.68 -19.62
CA LEU A 160 12.80 -8.32 -20.92
C LEU A 160 12.86 -7.34 -22.11
N GLU A 161 13.22 -6.06 -21.92
CA GLU A 161 13.72 -5.26 -23.05
C GLU A 161 15.13 -5.77 -23.41
N PRO A 162 15.30 -6.48 -24.54
CA PRO A 162 16.63 -6.85 -24.99
C PRO A 162 17.33 -5.55 -25.40
N SER A 163 18.56 -5.37 -24.95
CA SER A 163 19.46 -4.46 -25.64
C SER A 163 19.53 -4.90 -27.11
N GLU A 164 19.20 -4.01 -28.05
CA GLU A 164 19.32 -4.27 -29.48
C GLU A 164 20.79 -4.47 -29.94
N ASP A 165 21.77 -4.40 -29.04
CA ASP A 165 23.18 -4.60 -29.33
C ASP A 165 23.77 -5.78 -28.53
N SER A 166 23.37 -7.00 -28.89
CA SER A 166 24.23 -8.18 -28.76
C SER A 166 23.68 -9.38 -29.53
N CYS A 167 23.60 -9.26 -30.86
CA CYS A 167 23.84 -10.44 -31.68
C CYS A 167 25.34 -10.76 -31.55
N PRO A 168 25.77 -11.86 -30.91
CA PRO A 168 27.13 -12.33 -31.13
C PRO A 168 27.25 -12.63 -32.63
N GLU A 169 28.20 -11.97 -33.30
CA GLU A 169 28.53 -12.27 -34.69
C GLU A 169 28.74 -13.78 -34.85
N PHE A 170 28.09 -14.34 -35.86
CA PHE A 170 28.27 -15.73 -36.25
C PHE A 170 29.69 -15.87 -36.81
N ASP A 171 30.66 -16.27 -35.98
CA ASP A 171 32.02 -16.60 -36.42
C ASP A 171 32.02 -18.01 -37.05
N PRO A 172 32.15 -18.15 -38.38
CA PRO A 172 32.14 -19.45 -39.05
C PRO A 172 33.37 -20.31 -38.71
N ALA A 173 34.41 -19.75 -38.07
CA ALA A 173 35.66 -20.44 -37.79
C ALA A 173 35.62 -21.31 -36.50
N ILE A 174 34.67 -21.08 -35.59
CA ILE A 174 34.64 -21.77 -34.29
C ILE A 174 33.81 -23.08 -34.32
N THR A 175 32.90 -23.25 -35.28
CA THR A 175 31.98 -24.41 -35.32
C THR A 175 32.59 -25.70 -35.90
N GLN A 176 33.76 -25.65 -36.54
CA GLN A 176 34.39 -26.85 -37.13
C GLN A 176 35.38 -27.61 -36.24
N ARG A 177 35.56 -27.24 -34.96
CA ARG A 177 36.46 -28.01 -34.06
C ARG A 177 35.77 -29.09 -33.21
N LYS A 178 34.45 -29.26 -33.32
CA LYS A 178 33.72 -30.33 -32.59
C LYS A 178 33.35 -31.56 -33.42
N TYR A 179 33.73 -31.60 -34.69
CA TYR A 179 33.59 -32.78 -35.54
C TYR A 179 34.85 -32.95 -36.39
N LEU A 180 35.93 -33.47 -35.78
CA LEU A 180 36.95 -34.31 -36.41
C LEU A 180 38.14 -34.48 -35.44
N LYS A 181 38.40 -35.75 -35.12
CA LYS A 181 39.60 -36.36 -34.50
C LYS A 181 39.54 -36.69 -33.00
N SER A 182 39.15 -37.96 -32.81
CA SER A 182 39.66 -39.02 -31.92
C SER A 182 39.59 -38.79 -30.42
#